data_AF-A0A415S1N6-F1
#
_entry.id   AF-A0A415S1N6-F1
#
_cell.length_a   1.000
_cell.length_b   1.000
_cell.length_c   1.000
_cell.angle_alpha   90.00
_cell.angle_beta   90.00
_cell.angle_gamma   90.00
#
_symmetry.space_group_name_H-M   'P 1'
#
loop_
_entity.id
_entity.type
_entity.pdbx_description
1 polymer ?
#
loop_
_entity_poly.entity_id
_entity_poly.type
_entity_poly.pdbx_seq_one_letter_code
_entity_poly.pdbx_strand_id
1 'polypeptide(L)'
;MYVWTKEHIEAHFLTCFVALTIARILENKLERKYSIGTILESLSKAECSLIQQNYYLFDYYDEVLKDIGRVTDIDFGKRIRTLGEIKKVLAKTKK
;
A
#
# COMPACT_ATOMS: atom_id res chain seq x y z
N MET A 1 4.02 -0.16 -20.07
CA MET A 1 5.29 0.62 -19.99
C MET A 1 6.15 0.16 -21.14
N TYR A 2 6.56 1.05 -22.05
CA TYR A 2 7.43 0.67 -23.16
C TYR A 2 8.87 1.05 -22.80
N VAL A 3 9.78 0.09 -22.88
CA VAL A 3 11.21 0.25 -22.57
C VAL A 3 12.04 -0.25 -23.75
N TRP A 4 13.04 0.50 -24.15
CA TRP A 4 13.80 0.24 -25.39
C TRP A 4 15.31 0.45 -25.24
N THR A 5 15.78 1.29 -24.32
CA THR A 5 17.20 1.37 -23.98
C THR A 5 17.56 0.33 -22.93
N LYS A 6 18.80 -0.14 -22.93
CA LYS A 6 19.30 -1.10 -21.94
C LYS A 6 19.09 -0.58 -20.51
N GLU A 7 19.38 0.70 -20.29
CA GLU A 7 19.24 1.36 -19.00
C GLU A 7 17.77 1.38 -18.53
N HIS A 8 16.82 1.67 -19.43
CA HIS A 8 15.39 1.64 -19.10
C HIS A 8 14.89 0.22 -18.81
N ILE A 9 15.41 -0.78 -19.53
CA ILE A 9 15.08 -2.19 -19.29
C ILE A 9 15.59 -2.63 -17.91
N GLU A 10 16.84 -2.33 -17.58
CA GLU A 10 17.43 -2.67 -16.28
C GLU A 10 16.68 -1.97 -15.12
N ALA A 11 16.34 -0.69 -15.27
CA ALA A 11 15.54 0.03 -14.29
C ALA A 11 14.14 -0.58 -14.12
N HIS A 12 13.47 -0.97 -15.22
CA HIS A 12 12.17 -1.65 -15.15
C HIS A 12 12.27 -2.99 -14.43
N PHE A 13 13.26 -3.83 -14.77
CA PHE A 13 13.46 -5.11 -14.08
C PHE A 13 13.69 -4.93 -12.59
N LEU A 14 14.54 -3.96 -12.19
CA LEU A 14 14.81 -3.68 -10.79
C LEU A 14 13.54 -3.24 -10.05
N THR A 15 12.79 -2.29 -10.61
CA THR A 15 11.55 -1.79 -9.99
C THR A 15 10.49 -2.89 -9.85
N CYS A 16 10.31 -3.73 -10.88
CA CYS A 16 9.43 -4.88 -10.83
C CYS A 16 9.87 -5.91 -9.78
N PHE A 17 11.17 -6.21 -9.71
CA PHE A 17 11.72 -7.15 -8.73
C PHE A 17 11.48 -6.65 -7.31
N VAL A 18 11.73 -5.37 -7.04
CA VAL A 18 11.48 -4.76 -5.72
C VAL A 18 9.98 -4.79 -5.39
N ALA A 19 9.10 -4.43 -6.33
CA ALA A 19 7.65 -4.46 -6.12
C ALA A 19 7.15 -5.88 -5.79
N LEU A 20 7.59 -6.89 -6.54
CA LEU A 20 7.25 -8.29 -6.29
C LEU A 20 7.79 -8.79 -4.95
N THR A 21 9.01 -8.38 -4.58
CA THR A 21 9.62 -8.72 -3.29
C THR A 21 8.81 -8.16 -2.14
N ILE A 22 8.39 -6.89 -2.22
CA ILE A 22 7.53 -6.26 -1.21
C ILE A 22 6.18 -6.99 -1.10
N ALA A 23 5.55 -7.30 -2.23
CA ALA A 23 4.29 -8.04 -2.26
C ALA A 23 4.42 -9.43 -1.62
N ARG A 24 5.51 -10.15 -1.88
CA ARG A 24 5.81 -11.46 -1.28
C ARG A 24 6.08 -11.38 0.22
N ILE A 25 6.78 -10.35 0.68
CA ILE A 25 6.99 -10.10 2.11
C ILE A 25 5.65 -9.88 2.81
N LEU A 26 4.76 -9.07 2.23
CA LEU A 26 3.44 -8.82 2.79
C LEU A 26 2.57 -10.09 2.80
N GLU A 27 2.54 -10.85 1.70
CA GLU A 27 1.85 -12.15 1.62
C GLU A 27 2.33 -13.11 2.73
N ASN A 28 3.65 -13.15 2.98
CA ASN A 28 4.22 -13.97 4.04
C ASN A 28 3.83 -13.49 5.44
N LYS A 29 3.80 -12.16 5.67
CA LYS A 29 3.32 -11.58 6.95
C LYS A 29 1.84 -11.86 7.20
N LEU A 30 1.06 -12.03 6.14
CA LEU A 30 -0.35 -12.44 6.20
C LEU A 30 -0.52 -13.97 6.26
N GLU A 31 0.57 -14.71 6.52
CA GLU A 31 0.57 -16.18 6.62
C GLU A 31 0.01 -16.86 5.38
N ARG A 32 0.16 -16.21 4.21
CA ARG A 32 -0.39 -16.65 2.91
C ARG A 32 -1.91 -16.90 2.93
N LYS A 33 -2.64 -16.22 3.83
CA LYS A 33 -4.10 -16.28 3.91
C LYS A 33 -4.79 -15.79 2.62
N TYR A 34 -4.17 -14.83 1.94
CA TYR A 34 -4.70 -14.21 0.72
C TYR A 34 -3.72 -14.37 -0.43
N SER A 35 -4.24 -14.50 -1.66
CA SER A 35 -3.41 -14.45 -2.87
C SER A 35 -2.81 -13.04 -3.05
N ILE A 36 -1.65 -12.94 -3.71
CA ILE A 36 -1.08 -11.63 -4.10
C ILE A 36 -2.09 -10.78 -4.85
N GLY A 37 -2.86 -11.37 -5.78
CA GLY A 37 -3.86 -10.65 -6.55
C GLY A 37 -4.90 -9.97 -5.65
N THR A 38 -5.40 -10.70 -4.66
CA THR A 38 -6.36 -10.20 -3.66
C THR A 38 -5.76 -9.10 -2.79
N ILE A 39 -4.50 -9.25 -2.35
CA ILE A 39 -3.79 -8.24 -1.56
C ILE A 39 -3.65 -6.94 -2.36
N LEU A 40 -3.20 -7.04 -3.62
CA LEU A 40 -3.00 -5.88 -4.50
C LEU A 40 -4.32 -5.22 -4.85
N GLU A 41 -5.39 -5.99 -5.12
CA GLU A 41 -6.72 -5.45 -5.39
C GLU A 41 -7.25 -4.66 -4.21
N SER A 42 -7.18 -5.22 -3.00
CA SER A 42 -7.64 -4.54 -1.78
C SER A 42 -6.84 -3.26 -1.50
N LEU A 43 -5.51 -3.32 -1.59
CA LEU A 43 -4.64 -2.14 -1.44
C LEU A 43 -4.91 -1.07 -2.50
N SER A 44 -5.22 -1.46 -3.74
CA SER A 44 -5.53 -0.51 -4.82
C SER A 44 -6.80 0.29 -4.55
N LYS A 45 -7.74 -0.28 -3.79
CA LYS A 45 -8.99 0.38 -3.37
C LYS A 45 -8.82 1.21 -2.09
N ALA A 46 -7.71 1.07 -1.36
CA ALA A 46 -7.39 1.88 -0.17
C ALA A 46 -6.97 3.33 -0.51
N GLU A 47 -7.38 3.83 -1.68
CA GLU A 47 -7.15 5.20 -2.11
C GLU A 47 -7.96 6.20 -1.27
N CYS A 48 -7.65 7.49 -1.42
CA CYS A 48 -8.35 8.53 -0.68
C CYS A 48 -8.57 9.79 -1.51
N SER A 49 -9.68 10.47 -1.21
CA SER A 49 -10.06 11.74 -1.82
C SER A 49 -9.91 12.89 -0.84
N LEU A 50 -9.44 14.06 -1.30
CA LEU A 50 -9.43 15.29 -0.53
C LEU A 50 -10.85 15.84 -0.42
N ILE A 51 -11.41 15.96 0.79
CA ILE A 51 -12.74 16.56 0.98
C ILE A 51 -12.61 18.07 1.23
N GLN A 52 -11.85 18.48 2.25
CA GLN A 52 -11.74 19.87 2.67
C GLN A 52 -10.40 20.16 3.35
N GLN A 53 -9.76 21.26 2.96
CA GLN A 53 -8.49 21.76 3.53
C GLN A 53 -7.38 20.69 3.61
N ASN A 54 -7.36 19.89 4.67
CA ASN A 54 -6.37 18.86 4.97
C ASN A 54 -6.99 17.50 5.34
N TYR A 55 -8.29 17.31 5.13
CA TYR A 55 -9.00 16.08 5.44
C TYR A 55 -9.12 15.19 4.20
N TYR A 56 -8.68 13.95 4.35
CA TYR A 56 -8.71 12.90 3.34
C TYR A 56 -9.69 11.81 3.76
N LEU A 57 -10.54 11.39 2.82
CA LEU A 57 -11.52 10.32 2.98
C LEU A 57 -11.04 9.04 2.33
N PHE A 58 -11.00 7.98 3.12
CA PHE A 58 -10.88 6.60 2.70
C PHE A 58 -12.28 5.99 2.72
N ASP A 59 -12.81 5.65 1.55
CA ASP A 59 -14.19 5.18 1.34
C ASP A 59 -14.30 3.67 1.18
N TYR A 60 -13.17 2.96 1.04
CA TYR A 60 -13.11 1.51 0.98
C TYR A 60 -12.49 0.88 2.23
N TYR A 61 -13.08 -0.23 2.69
CA TYR A 61 -12.54 -1.07 3.75
C TYR A 61 -13.07 -2.50 3.61
N ASP A 62 -12.18 -3.48 3.74
CA ASP A 62 -12.50 -4.91 3.69
C ASP A 62 -11.72 -5.69 4.76
N GLU A 63 -11.93 -7.01 4.80
CA GLU A 63 -11.20 -7.88 5.71
C GLU A 63 -9.69 -7.99 5.40
N VAL A 64 -9.30 -7.78 4.15
CA VAL A 64 -7.91 -7.84 3.72
C VAL A 64 -7.14 -6.63 4.26
N LEU A 65 -7.69 -5.42 4.15
CA LEU A 65 -7.15 -4.19 4.74
C LEU A 65 -7.15 -4.26 6.26
N LYS A 66 -8.13 -4.90 6.89
CA LYS A 66 -8.12 -5.17 8.33
C LYS A 66 -6.89 -5.99 8.72
N ASP A 67 -6.65 -7.09 8.03
CA ASP A 67 -5.52 -7.98 8.33
C ASP A 67 -4.17 -7.36 7.97
N ILE A 68 -4.08 -6.65 6.85
CA ILE A 68 -2.90 -5.84 6.48
C ILE A 68 -2.63 -4.80 7.57
N GLY A 69 -3.67 -4.11 8.03
CA GLY A 69 -3.55 -3.10 9.08
C GLY A 69 -2.98 -3.66 10.38
N ARG A 70 -3.43 -4.86 10.76
CA ARG A 70 -2.90 -5.59 11.93
C ARG A 70 -1.40 -5.91 11.81
N VAL A 71 -0.94 -6.38 10.65
CA VAL A 71 0.48 -6.77 10.47
C VAL A 71 1.41 -5.59 10.17
N THR A 72 0.85 -4.42 9.85
CA THR A 72 1.59 -3.18 9.54
C THR A 72 1.47 -2.08 10.59
N ASP A 73 0.62 -2.24 11.62
CA ASP A 73 0.27 -1.20 12.60
C ASP A 73 -0.35 0.06 11.94
N ILE A 74 -1.18 -0.15 10.91
CA ILE A 74 -1.90 0.90 10.19
C ILE A 74 -3.41 0.64 10.30
N ASP A 75 -4.14 1.59 10.87
CA ASP A 75 -5.61 1.50 10.92
C ASP A 75 -6.25 1.96 9.61
N PHE A 76 -6.50 1.04 8.69
CA PHE A 76 -7.24 1.33 7.43
C PHE A 76 -8.73 1.61 7.66
N GLY A 77 -9.29 1.26 8.83
CA GLY A 77 -10.70 1.52 9.15
C GLY A 77 -11.01 2.98 9.47
N LYS A 78 -9.97 3.79 9.75
CA LYS A 78 -10.14 5.23 9.96
C LYS A 78 -10.44 5.96 8.65
N ARG A 79 -11.74 6.17 8.41
CA ARG A 79 -12.28 6.80 7.19
C ARG A 79 -11.78 8.22 6.94
N ILE A 80 -11.67 9.07 7.97
CA ILE A 80 -11.23 10.46 7.81
C ILE A 80 -9.89 10.65 8.51
N ARG A 81 -8.89 11.10 7.76
CA ARG A 81 -7.56 11.42 8.29
C ARG A 81 -7.15 12.82 7.89
N THR A 82 -6.45 13.51 8.79
CA THR A 82 -5.76 14.75 8.41
C THR A 82 -4.45 14.42 7.70
N LEU A 83 -3.95 15.35 6.88
CA LEU A 83 -2.61 15.25 6.28
C LEU A 83 -1.52 15.04 7.35
N GLY A 84 -1.67 15.65 8.53
CA GLY A 84 -0.75 15.48 9.66
C GLY A 84 -0.73 14.04 10.19
N GLU A 85 -1.88 13.38 10.25
CA GLU A 85 -1.98 11.96 10.67
C GLU A 85 -1.38 11.02 9.62
N ILE A 86 -1.63 11.27 8.34
CA ILE A 86 -1.00 10.50 7.24
C ILE A 86 0.52 10.63 7.33
N LYS A 87 1.03 11.86 7.49
CA LYS A 87 2.47 12.11 7.67
C LYS A 87 3.04 11.42 8.91
N LYS A 88 2.31 11.37 10.03
CA LYS A 88 2.73 10.63 11.23
C LYS A 88 2.86 9.14 10.99
N VAL A 89 1.92 8.53 10.27
CA VAL A 89 1.98 7.11 9.88
C VAL A 89 3.24 6.85 9.04
N LEU A 90 3.48 7.69 8.02
CA LEU A 90 4.67 7.57 7.17
C LEU A 90 5.97 7.79 7.96
N ALA A 91 5.99 8.74 8.89
CA ALA A 91 7.17 9.04 9.70
C ALA A 91 7.58 7.88 10.62
N LYS A 92 6.66 7.00 11.04
CA LYS A 92 6.99 5.79 11.83
C LYS A 92 7.98 4.86 11.12
N THR A 93 8.01 4.89 9.78
CA THR A 93 8.85 3.98 8.97
C THR A 93 10.30 4.43 8.81
N LYS A 94 10.65 5.67 9.22
CA LYS A 94 11.99 6.25 9.04
C LYS A 94 12.98 5.92 10.18
N LYS A 95 12.64 4.96 11.05
CA LYS A 95 13.48 4.57 12.19
C LYS A 95 14.46 3.48 11.82
#